data_AF-A0A3R8V818-F1
#
_entry.id   AF-A0A3R8V818-F1
#
_cell.length_a   1.000
_cell.length_b   1.000
_cell.length_c   1.000
_cell.angle_alpha   90.00
_cell.angle_beta   90.00
_cell.angle_gamma   90.00
#
_symmetry.space_group_name_H-M   'P 1'
#
loop_
_entity.id
_entity.type
_entity.pdbx_description
1 polymer ?
#
loop_
_entity_poly.entity_id
_entity_poly.type
_entity_poly.pdbx_seq_one_letter_code
_entity_poly.pdbx_strand_id
1 'polypeptide(L)'
;MKSLTRIYVSEAEQTLELSQINQCFVEADQLYEAAYAVLDTPPDKPETIHEFSMLKGVADAKLAEARARWELYRKTSLKRERSGANRKD
;
A
#
# COMPACT_ATOMS: atom_id res chain seq x y z
N MET A 1 -1.13 -2.81 -39.75
CA MET A 1 -1.75 -1.92 -38.76
C MET A 1 -1.24 -2.31 -37.38
N LYS A 2 -0.40 -1.49 -36.74
CA LYS A 2 0.07 -1.74 -35.36
C LYS A 2 -0.98 -1.16 -34.40
N SER A 3 -1.70 -2.01 -33.67
CA SER A 3 -2.63 -1.58 -32.62
C SER A 3 -1.91 -0.76 -31.57
N LEU A 4 -2.21 0.54 -31.52
CA LEU A 4 -1.73 1.50 -30.52
C LEU A 4 -2.53 1.41 -29.20
N THR A 5 -2.95 0.21 -28.80
CA THR A 5 -3.70 -0.01 -27.57
C THR A 5 -2.78 -0.36 -26.40
N ARG A 6 -1.67 0.36 -26.28
CA ARG A 6 -0.76 0.20 -25.15
C ARG A 6 -0.33 1.57 -24.67
N ILE A 7 -0.59 1.83 -23.39
CA ILE A 7 -0.10 2.97 -22.60
C ILE A 7 -0.98 4.24 -22.67
N TYR A 8 -2.29 4.11 -22.51
CA TYR A 8 -3.08 5.13 -21.80
C TYR A 8 -3.86 4.40 -20.72
N VAL A 9 -3.24 4.29 -19.53
CA VAL A 9 -4.02 4.00 -18.32
C VAL A 9 -4.73 5.32 -18.01
N SER A 10 -6.05 5.30 -18.03
CA SER A 10 -6.88 6.48 -17.83
C SER A 10 -6.60 7.15 -16.48
N GLU A 11 -6.84 8.45 -16.34
CA GLU A 11 -6.69 9.15 -15.06
C GLU A 11 -7.53 8.48 -13.95
N ALA A 12 -8.71 7.95 -14.31
CA ALA A 12 -9.58 7.19 -13.42
C ALA A 12 -8.89 5.93 -12.84
N GLU A 13 -8.18 5.17 -13.67
CA GLU A 13 -7.43 3.98 -13.22
C GLU A 13 -6.24 4.36 -12.32
N GLN A 14 -5.62 5.53 -12.53
CA GLN A 14 -4.54 6.03 -11.66
C GLN A 14 -5.07 6.47 -10.30
N THR A 15 -6.22 7.14 -10.27
CA THR A 15 -6.90 7.49 -9.01
C THR A 15 -7.37 6.26 -8.25
N LEU A 16 -7.79 5.21 -8.97
CA LEU A 16 -8.21 3.95 -8.36
C LEU A 16 -7.03 3.19 -7.75
N GLU A 17 -5.91 3.06 -8.47
CA GLU A 17 -4.67 2.47 -7.94
C GLU A 17 -4.18 3.20 -6.70
N LEU A 18 -4.15 4.54 -6.73
CA LEU A 18 -3.76 5.34 -5.57
C LEU A 18 -4.73 5.16 -4.39
N SER A 19 -6.04 5.11 -4.66
CA SER A 19 -7.05 4.84 -3.64
C SER A 19 -6.87 3.47 -3.00
N GLN A 20 -6.56 2.44 -3.78
CA GLN A 20 -6.31 1.08 -3.27
C GLN A 20 -5.03 1.01 -2.43
N ILE A 21 -3.97 1.72 -2.84
CA ILE A 21 -2.73 1.83 -2.06
C ILE A 21 -3.02 2.51 -0.72
N ASN A 22 -3.75 3.63 -0.73
CA ASN A 22 -4.14 4.34 0.48
C ASN A 22 -5.00 3.45 1.40
N GLN A 23 -5.93 2.69 0.84
CA GLN A 23 -6.73 1.73 1.60
C GLN A 23 -5.84 0.69 2.30
N CYS A 24 -4.81 0.16 1.63
CA CYS A 24 -3.87 -0.77 2.27
C CYS A 24 -3.11 -0.14 3.45
N PHE A 25 -2.75 1.15 3.37
CA PHE A 25 -2.14 1.86 4.51
C PHE A 25 -3.12 2.02 5.67
N VAL A 26 -4.38 2.39 5.40
CA VAL A 26 -5.42 2.51 6.42
C VAL A 26 -5.68 1.16 7.11
N GLU A 27 -5.77 0.08 6.34
CA GLU A 27 -5.95 -1.27 6.88
C GLU A 27 -4.77 -1.69 7.77
N ALA A 28 -3.53 -1.36 7.38
CA ALA A 28 -2.36 -1.62 8.21
C ALA A 28 -2.40 -0.82 9.52
N ASP A 29 -2.81 0.44 9.46
CA ASP A 29 -2.91 1.32 10.64
C ASP A 29 -3.95 0.81 11.64
N GLN A 30 -5.15 0.44 11.17
CA GLN A 30 -6.20 -0.16 11.99
C GLN A 30 -5.75 -1.46 12.67
N LEU A 31 -4.94 -2.28 11.99
CA LEU A 31 -4.37 -3.49 12.56
C LEU A 31 -3.32 -3.18 13.65
N TYR A 32 -2.53 -2.11 13.47
CA TYR A 32 -1.64 -1.65 14.54
C TYR A 32 -2.43 -1.13 15.73
N GLU A 33 -3.47 -0.32 15.52
CA GLU A 33 -4.35 0.14 16.61
C GLU A 33 -4.92 -1.05 17.38
N ALA A 34 -5.44 -2.05 16.67
CA ALA A 34 -5.94 -3.28 17.29
C ALA A 34 -4.85 -4.04 18.04
N ALA A 35 -3.65 -4.17 17.49
CA ALA A 35 -2.53 -4.81 18.16
C ALA A 35 -2.19 -4.07 19.48
N TYR A 36 -2.04 -2.76 19.43
CA TYR A 36 -1.70 -1.96 20.62
C TYR A 36 -2.83 -1.94 21.66
N ALA A 37 -4.10 -1.99 21.25
CA ALA A 37 -5.23 -2.10 22.17
C ALA A 37 -5.19 -3.39 23.01
N VAL A 38 -4.60 -4.48 22.51
CA VAL A 38 -4.40 -5.72 23.29
C VAL A 38 -3.50 -5.46 24.50
N LEU A 39 -2.54 -4.55 24.40
CA LEU A 39 -1.61 -4.17 25.47
C LEU A 39 -2.22 -3.22 26.51
N ASP A 40 -3.42 -2.67 26.28
CA ASP A 40 -4.15 -1.89 27.29
C ASP A 40 -4.66 -2.79 28.43
N THR A 41 -4.78 -4.09 28.17
CA THR A 41 -4.94 -5.13 29.19
C THR A 41 -3.58 -5.45 29.80
N PRO A 42 -3.47 -5.70 31.13
CA PRO A 42 -2.20 -6.03 31.77
C PRO A 42 -1.43 -7.11 30.97
N PRO A 43 -0.20 -6.82 30.51
CA PRO A 43 0.56 -7.70 29.62
C PRO A 43 1.23 -8.86 30.39
N ASP A 44 0.79 -9.15 31.61
CA ASP A 44 1.32 -10.22 32.46
C ASP A 44 0.88 -11.61 32.01
N LYS A 45 -0.03 -11.68 31.03
CA LYS A 45 -0.52 -12.92 30.42
C LYS A 45 0.24 -13.25 29.13
N PRO A 46 0.86 -14.44 29.03
CA PRO A 46 1.48 -14.92 27.79
C PRO A 46 0.55 -14.86 26.57
N GLU A 47 -0.76 -14.99 26.79
CA GLU A 47 -1.79 -14.91 25.75
C GLU A 47 -1.85 -13.50 25.12
N THR A 48 -1.73 -12.45 25.92
CA THR A 48 -1.73 -11.04 25.48
C THR A 48 -0.53 -10.74 24.58
N ILE A 49 0.65 -11.26 24.94
CA ILE A 49 1.87 -11.12 24.14
C ILE A 49 1.75 -11.87 22.81
N HIS A 50 1.17 -13.08 22.85
CA HIS A 50 0.95 -13.87 21.65
C HIS A 50 -0.03 -13.20 20.68
N GLU A 51 -1.16 -12.71 21.19
CA GLU A 51 -2.18 -12.01 20.42
C GLU A 51 -1.64 -10.70 19.81
N PHE A 52 -0.90 -9.90 20.59
CA PHE A 52 -0.20 -8.73 20.09
C PHE A 52 0.74 -9.08 18.94
N SER A 53 1.58 -10.11 19.11
CA SER A 53 2.56 -10.52 18.10
C SER A 53 1.89 -10.96 16.80
N MET A 54 0.78 -11.70 16.89
CA MET A 54 -0.01 -12.13 15.74
C MET A 54 -0.60 -10.92 14.99
N LEU A 55 -1.29 -10.02 15.68
CA LEU A 55 -1.90 -8.83 15.06
C LEU A 55 -0.86 -7.90 14.45
N LYS A 56 0.24 -7.65 15.17
CA LYS A 56 1.36 -6.86 14.67
C LYS A 56 1.98 -7.49 13.42
N GLY A 57 2.14 -8.81 13.39
CA GLY A 57 2.65 -9.52 12.21
C GLY A 57 1.77 -9.33 10.98
N VAL A 58 0.44 -9.35 11.15
CA VAL A 58 -0.51 -9.07 10.06
C VAL A 58 -0.42 -7.60 9.62
N ALA A 59 -0.32 -6.66 10.57
CA ALA A 59 -0.14 -5.24 10.27
C ALA A 59 1.15 -4.97 9.48
N ASP A 60 2.27 -5.56 9.91
CA ASP A 60 3.58 -5.45 9.25
C ASP A 60 3.52 -5.99 7.81
N ALA A 61 2.87 -7.13 7.60
CA ALA A 61 2.70 -7.72 6.27
C ALA A 61 1.87 -6.81 5.34
N LYS A 62 0.79 -6.23 5.87
CA LYS A 62 -0.07 -5.31 5.13
C LYS A 62 0.64 -4.01 4.78
N LEU A 63 1.43 -3.47 5.71
CA LEU A 63 2.26 -2.29 5.48
C LEU A 63 3.33 -2.56 4.42
N ALA A 64 3.95 -3.75 4.43
CA ALA A 64 4.92 -4.15 3.42
C ALA A 64 4.29 -4.22 2.02
N GLU A 65 3.08 -4.78 1.92
CA GLU A 65 2.30 -4.78 0.68
C GLU A 65 2.00 -3.36 0.19
N ALA A 66 1.49 -2.48 1.06
CA ALA A 66 1.19 -1.10 0.72
C ALA A 66 2.43 -0.35 0.19
N ARG A 67 3.58 -0.54 0.84
CA ARG A 67 4.88 0.04 0.42
C ARG A 67 5.34 -0.50 -0.92
N ALA A 68 5.22 -1.79 -1.17
CA ALA A 68 5.60 -2.40 -2.44
C ALA A 68 4.75 -1.85 -3.59
N ARG A 69 3.43 -1.75 -3.39
CA ARG A 69 2.50 -1.18 -4.37
C ARG A 69 2.79 0.31 -4.62
N TRP A 70 3.03 1.08 -3.57
CA TRP A 70 3.42 2.49 -3.69
C TRP A 70 4.71 2.68 -4.50
N GLU A 71 5.74 1.87 -4.23
CA GLU A 71 7.00 1.99 -4.97
C GLU A 71 6.84 1.61 -6.44
N LEU A 72 6.00 0.63 -6.77
CA LEU A 72 5.67 0.27 -8.14
C LEU A 72 4.91 1.40 -8.84
N TYR A 73 3.90 1.98 -8.18
CA TYR A 73 3.14 3.12 -8.67
C TYR A 73 4.05 4.33 -8.93
N ARG A 74 4.95 4.65 -7.99
CA ARG A 74 5.92 5.75 -8.13
C ARG A 74 6.84 5.55 -9.33
N LYS A 75 7.43 4.36 -9.49
CA LYS A 75 8.31 4.04 -10.63
C LYS A 75 7.58 4.12 -11.97
N THR A 76 6.34 3.65 -12.03
CA THR A 76 5.56 3.65 -13.28
C THR A 76 5.10 5.06 -13.65
N SER A 77 4.68 5.87 -12.67
CA SER A 77 4.32 7.29 -12.87
C SER A 77 5.52 8.12 -13.34
N LEU A 78 6.69 7.98 -12.68
CA LEU A 78 7.92 8.68 -13.07
C LEU A 78 8.39 8.34 -14.51
N LYS A 79 8.28 7.06 -14.92
CA LYS A 79 8.62 6.66 -16.30
C LYS A 79 7.70 7.31 -17.33
N ARG A 80 6.42 7.50 -17.00
CA ARG A 80 5.43 8.12 -17.89
C ARG A 80 5.70 9.62 -18.07
N GLU A 81 5.98 10.35 -16.98
CA GLU A 81 6.33 11.77 -17.04
C GLU A 81 7.55 12.03 -17.93
N ARG A 82 8.61 11.24 -17.75
CA ARG A 82 9.84 11.34 -18.58
C ARG A 82 9.59 11.01 -20.06
N SER A 83 8.66 10.12 -20.36
CA SER A 83 8.32 9.73 -21.74
C SER A 83 7.38 10.72 -22.44
N GLY A 84 6.60 11.49 -21.67
CA GLY A 84 5.75 12.58 -22.17
C GLY A 84 6.53 13.88 -22.40
N ALA A 85 7.54 14.15 -21.55
CA ALA A 85 8.43 15.30 -21.70
C ALA A 85 9.30 15.22 -22.98
N ASN A 86 9.73 14.01 -23.36
CA ASN A 86 10.64 13.79 -24.50
C ASN A 86 9.96 13.78 -25.88
N ARG A 87 8.66 14.15 -25.97
CA ARG A 87 7.90 14.26 -27.24
C ARG A 87 7.58 15.70 -27.63
N LYS A 88 8.12 16.69 -26.91
CA LYS A 88 7.86 18.12 -27.14
C LYS A 88 9.03 18.87 -27.80
N ASP A 89 10.10 18.16 -28.19
CA ASP A 89 11.23 18.71 -28.95
C ASP A 89 11.20 18.22 -30.40
#